data_AF-A0A5C1QLU3-F1
#
_entry.id   AF-A0A5C1QLU3-F1
#
_cell.length_a   1.000
_cell.length_b   1.000
_cell.length_c   1.000
_cell.angle_alpha   90.00
_cell.angle_beta   90.00
_cell.angle_gamma   90.00
#
_symmetry.space_group_name_H-M   'P 1'
#
loop_
_entity.id
_entity.type
_entity.pdbx_description
1 polymer ?
#
loop_
_entity_poly.entity_id
_entity_poly.type
_entity_poly.pdbx_seq_one_letter_code
_entity_poly.pdbx_strand_id
1 'polypeptide(L)'
;MRGATFSVWLANLGIFLSHSRPLVKNDNPYIESFFRTLKYHAAFPGRFEDINEAREWMGDFFDWYNTTHRHSGIGYVTPQQRMNGDDLKLFEKRNQALAEAWERLSHRFPKNGPNSGRIKELYI
;
A
#
# COMPACT_ATOMS: atom_id res chain seq x y z
N MET A 1 -4.14 29.17 -1.77
CA MET A 1 -5.02 29.11 -2.97
C MET A 1 -6.45 28.95 -2.48
N ARG A 2 -7.43 29.73 -2.97
CA ARG A 2 -8.84 29.57 -2.53
C ARG A 2 -9.42 28.29 -3.14
N GLY A 3 -10.29 27.58 -2.42
CA GLY A 3 -10.83 26.28 -2.86
C GLY A 3 -11.44 26.28 -4.26
N ALA A 4 -12.17 27.34 -4.63
CA ALA A 4 -12.74 27.49 -5.97
C ALA A 4 -11.69 27.52 -7.10
N THR A 5 -10.53 28.17 -6.86
CA THR A 5 -9.44 28.22 -7.83
C THR A 5 -8.83 26.84 -8.05
N PHE A 6 -8.73 26.04 -7.00
CA PHE A 6 -8.23 24.66 -7.08
C PHE A 6 -9.18 23.75 -7.86
N SER A 7 -10.49 23.84 -7.61
CA SER A 7 -11.50 23.06 -8.34
C SER A 7 -11.52 23.36 -9.84
N VAL A 8 -11.40 24.64 -10.23
CA VAL A 8 -11.29 25.04 -11.64
C VAL A 8 -10.02 24.48 -12.28
N TRP A 9 -8.89 24.53 -11.57
CA TRP A 9 -7.64 23.98 -12.05
C TRP A 9 -7.71 22.46 -12.28
N LEU A 10 -8.29 21.71 -11.35
CA LEU A 10 -8.50 20.26 -11.52
C LEU A 10 -9.44 19.94 -12.69
N ALA A 11 -10.51 20.71 -12.86
CA ALA A 11 -11.42 20.54 -13.99
C ALA A 11 -10.70 20.75 -15.34
N ASN A 12 -9.77 21.72 -15.42
CA ASN A 12 -8.95 21.93 -16.62
C ASN A 12 -8.01 20.75 -16.92
N LEU A 13 -7.62 19.98 -15.90
CA LEU A 13 -6.85 18.74 -16.05
C LEU A 13 -7.73 17.52 -16.33
N GLY A 14 -9.06 17.68 -16.41
CA GLY A 14 -10.00 16.57 -16.55
C GLY A 14 -10.18 15.74 -15.28
N ILE A 15 -9.78 16.27 -14.12
CA ILE A 15 -9.85 15.57 -12.82
C ILE A 15 -11.14 15.99 -12.09
N PHE A 16 -11.95 15.00 -11.72
CA PHE A 16 -13.17 15.20 -10.94
C PHE A 16 -12.90 15.10 -9.44
N LEU A 17 -13.43 16.06 -8.68
CA LEU A 17 -13.36 16.03 -7.22
C LEU A 17 -14.46 15.15 -6.64
N SER A 18 -14.07 14.13 -5.87
CA SER A 18 -14.96 13.35 -5.03
C SER A 18 -14.71 13.69 -3.56
N HIS A 19 -15.78 13.78 -2.77
CA HIS A 19 -15.70 14.11 -1.34
C HIS A 19 -16.39 13.02 -0.52
N SER A 20 -15.74 12.62 0.57
CA SER A 20 -16.36 11.81 1.62
C SER A 20 -17.51 12.55 2.27
N ARG A 21 -18.46 11.81 2.86
CA ARG A 21 -19.56 12.43 3.60
C ARG A 21 -19.01 13.22 4.78
N PRO A 22 -19.57 14.41 5.06
CA PRO A 22 -19.15 15.21 6.21
C PRO A 22 -19.17 14.39 7.50
N LEU A 23 -18.07 14.45 8.26
CA LEU A 23 -17.90 13.78 9.56
C LEU A 23 -17.88 12.24 9.51
N VAL A 24 -17.74 11.62 8.34
CA VAL A 24 -17.65 10.15 8.21
C VAL A 24 -16.23 9.72 7.83
N LYS A 25 -15.43 9.38 8.84
CA LYS A 25 -14.03 8.96 8.65
C LYS A 25 -13.88 7.63 7.88
N ASN A 26 -14.87 6.75 8.02
CA ASN A 26 -14.87 5.43 7.40
C ASN A 26 -15.03 5.47 5.87
N ASP A 27 -15.32 6.64 5.28
CA ASP A 27 -15.38 6.81 3.83
C ASP A 27 -13.98 6.87 3.19
N ASN A 28 -12.91 7.04 3.97
CA ASN A 28 -11.52 6.96 3.50
C ASN A 28 -10.66 6.03 4.40
N PRO A 29 -10.98 4.73 4.48
CA PRO A 29 -10.29 3.81 5.39
C PRO A 29 -8.83 3.59 5.00
N TYR A 30 -8.49 3.78 3.71
CA TYR A 30 -7.14 3.60 3.20
C TYR A 30 -6.16 4.61 3.79
N ILE A 31 -6.52 5.91 3.81
CA ILE A 31 -5.63 6.93 4.37
C ILE A 31 -5.50 6.81 5.90
N GLU A 32 -6.57 6.40 6.57
CA GLU A 32 -6.56 6.17 8.03
C GLU A 32 -5.60 5.01 8.38
N SER A 33 -5.65 3.93 7.60
CA SER A 33 -4.69 2.82 7.73
C SER A 33 -3.25 3.28 7.48
N PHE A 34 -3.02 4.11 6.45
CA PHE A 34 -1.71 4.70 6.17
C PHE A 34 -1.18 5.53 7.37
N PHE A 35 -1.99 6.45 7.91
CA PHE A 35 -1.58 7.28 9.04
C PHE A 35 -1.28 6.46 10.29
N ARG A 36 -2.00 5.34 10.49
CA ARG A 36 -1.66 4.39 11.54
C ARG A 36 -0.28 3.79 11.31
N THR A 37 0.01 3.26 10.12
CA THR A 37 1.35 2.70 9.81
C THR A 37 2.46 3.71 10.05
N LEU A 38 2.26 4.96 9.65
CA LEU A 38 3.21 6.05 9.86
C LEU A 38 3.47 6.31 11.35
N LYS A 39 2.42 6.52 12.14
CA LYS A 39 2.56 6.87 13.57
C LYS A 39 3.08 5.73 14.44
N TYR A 40 2.85 4.49 14.02
CA TYR A 40 3.32 3.30 14.74
C TYR A 40 4.66 2.79 14.21
N HIS A 41 5.26 3.48 13.23
CA HIS A 41 6.59 3.15 12.77
C HIS A 41 7.61 3.34 13.91
N ALA A 42 8.53 2.41 14.07
CA ALA A 42 9.45 2.40 15.21
C ALA A 42 10.33 3.66 15.30
N ALA A 43 10.66 4.25 14.15
CA ALA A 43 11.45 5.48 14.08
C ALA A 43 10.61 6.77 14.20
N PHE A 44 9.29 6.70 14.40
CA PHE A 44 8.46 7.89 14.50
C PHE A 44 8.76 8.66 15.80
N PRO A 45 9.16 9.94 15.73
CA PRO A 45 9.63 10.68 16.91
C PRO A 45 8.49 11.16 17.83
N GLY A 46 7.22 11.00 17.42
CA GLY A 46 6.05 11.47 18.16
C GLY A 46 5.78 12.96 17.98
N ARG A 47 6.83 13.79 18.01
CA ARG A 47 6.83 15.22 17.66
C ARG A 47 8.10 15.55 16.90
N PHE A 48 8.02 16.53 16.00
CA PHE A 48 9.16 17.08 15.29
C PHE A 48 9.50 18.44 15.91
N GLU A 49 10.79 18.74 16.01
CA GLU A 49 11.31 20.02 16.50
C GLU A 49 11.05 21.13 15.49
N ASP A 50 11.23 20.85 14.20
CA ASP A 50 10.95 21.80 13.13
C ASP A 50 10.44 21.14 11.83
N ILE A 51 10.14 21.99 10.83
CA ILE A 51 9.62 21.54 9.53
C ILE A 51 10.64 20.79 8.68
N ASN A 52 11.94 21.03 8.88
CA ASN A 52 12.99 20.38 8.10
C ASN A 52 13.17 18.94 8.59
N GLU A 53 13.22 18.73 9.91
CA GLU A 53 13.23 17.39 10.50
C GLU A 53 12.00 16.58 10.04
N ALA A 54 10.81 17.20 10.09
CA ALA A 54 9.59 16.56 9.61
C ALA A 54 9.68 16.15 8.13
N ARG A 55 10.28 16.99 7.28
CA ARG A 55 10.44 16.71 5.84
C ARG A 55 11.43 15.59 5.58
N GLU A 56 12.56 15.60 6.26
CA GLU A 56 13.60 14.57 6.15
C GLU A 56 13.02 13.21 6.57
N TRP A 57 12.45 13.16 7.77
CA TRP A 57 11.84 11.94 8.30
C TRP A 57 10.71 11.42 7.40
N MET A 58 9.83 12.32 6.91
CA MET A 58 8.77 11.92 5.99
C MET A 58 9.33 11.39 4.66
N GLY A 59 10.38 12.00 4.13
CA GLY A 59 11.06 11.55 2.91
C GLY A 59 11.58 10.12 3.06
N ASP A 60 12.32 9.86 4.13
CA ASP A 60 12.85 8.53 4.45
C ASP A 60 11.73 7.52 4.67
N PHE A 61 10.68 7.91 5.39
CA PHE A 61 9.52 7.06 5.63
C PHE A 61 8.82 6.69 4.31
N PHE A 62 8.61 7.65 3.41
CA PHE A 62 7.95 7.39 2.13
C PHE A 62 8.80 6.53 1.20
N ASP A 63 10.12 6.74 1.16
CA ASP A 63 11.02 5.86 0.41
C ASP A 63 10.90 4.43 0.94
N TRP A 64 11.10 4.23 2.24
CA TRP A 64 10.95 2.92 2.87
C TRP A 64 9.57 2.30 2.61
N TYR A 65 8.48 3.06 2.77
CA TYR A 65 7.11 2.58 2.60
C TYR A 65 6.85 2.06 1.18
N ASN A 66 7.41 2.76 0.17
CA ASN A 66 7.16 2.48 -1.24
C ASN A 66 8.12 1.44 -1.83
N THR A 67 9.38 1.39 -1.35
CA THR A 67 10.45 0.58 -1.96
C THR A 67 10.84 -0.64 -1.15
N THR A 68 10.55 -0.65 0.17
CA THR A 68 11.04 -1.67 1.10
C THR A 68 9.92 -2.38 1.86
N HIS A 69 8.95 -1.64 2.40
CA HIS A 69 7.86 -2.21 3.20
C HIS A 69 6.91 -3.04 2.32
N ARG A 70 6.70 -4.30 2.69
CA ARG A 70 5.81 -5.23 1.98
C ARG A 70 4.43 -5.25 2.62
N HIS A 71 3.40 -5.11 1.79
CA HIS A 71 2.03 -4.90 2.25
C HIS A 71 1.18 -6.13 2.04
N SER A 72 0.57 -6.64 3.11
CA SER A 72 -0.29 -7.83 3.04
C SER A 72 -1.50 -7.65 2.12
N GLY A 73 -2.07 -6.44 2.06
CA GLY A 73 -3.22 -6.11 1.21
C GLY A 73 -2.97 -6.22 -0.29
N ILE A 74 -1.69 -6.19 -0.71
CA ILE A 74 -1.27 -6.40 -2.11
C ILE A 74 -0.38 -7.64 -2.25
N GLY A 75 -0.51 -8.62 -1.35
CA GLY A 75 0.18 -9.91 -1.48
C GLY A 75 1.65 -9.92 -1.04
N TYR A 76 2.03 -9.02 -0.13
CA TYR A 76 3.39 -8.86 0.39
C TYR A 76 4.41 -8.47 -0.68
N VAL A 77 4.05 -7.57 -1.59
CA VAL A 77 4.99 -6.81 -2.43
C VAL A 77 5.04 -5.35 -1.96
N THR A 78 5.99 -4.59 -2.48
CA THR A 78 6.08 -3.15 -2.22
C THR A 78 5.13 -2.38 -3.15
N PRO A 79 4.67 -1.18 -2.77
CA PRO A 79 3.82 -0.36 -3.64
C PRO A 79 4.47 -0.10 -5.00
N GLN A 80 5.78 0.15 -5.02
CA GLN A 80 6.54 0.34 -6.26
C GLN A 80 6.53 -0.91 -7.15
N GLN A 81 6.75 -2.11 -6.58
CA GLN A 81 6.69 -3.36 -7.33
C GLN A 81 5.32 -3.60 -7.97
N ARG A 82 4.25 -3.28 -7.23
CA ARG A 82 2.88 -3.39 -7.73
C ARG A 82 2.60 -2.37 -8.83
N MET A 83 3.07 -1.13 -8.67
CA MET A 83 2.91 -0.07 -9.67
C MET A 83 3.64 -0.39 -10.98
N ASN A 84 4.83 -1.00 -10.88
CA ASN A 84 5.64 -1.38 -12.03
C ASN A 84 5.17 -2.70 -12.69
N GLY A 85 4.29 -3.47 -12.05
CA GLY A 85 3.86 -4.80 -12.52
C GLY A 85 4.88 -5.92 -12.26
N ASP A 86 5.92 -5.67 -11.46
CA ASP A 86 6.94 -6.66 -11.09
C ASP A 86 6.37 -7.78 -10.20
N ASP A 87 5.27 -7.46 -9.53
CA ASP A 87 4.54 -8.34 -8.62
C ASP A 87 4.04 -9.62 -9.32
N LEU A 88 3.64 -9.54 -10.60
CA LEU A 88 3.22 -10.70 -11.38
C LEU A 88 4.29 -11.80 -11.42
N LYS A 89 5.54 -11.41 -11.74
CA LYS A 89 6.69 -12.33 -11.78
C LYS A 89 7.01 -12.88 -10.38
N LEU A 90 6.89 -12.04 -9.35
CA LEU A 90 7.10 -12.45 -7.97
C LEU A 90 6.05 -13.47 -7.51
N PHE A 91 4.78 -13.30 -7.91
CA PHE A 91 3.73 -14.25 -7.57
C PHE A 91 3.87 -15.56 -8.31
N GLU A 92 4.24 -15.54 -9.59
CA GLU A 92 4.54 -16.75 -10.35
C GLU A 92 5.63 -17.58 -9.64
N LYS A 93 6.76 -16.95 -9.30
CA LYS A 93 7.86 -17.60 -8.57
C LYS A 93 7.41 -18.17 -7.23
N ARG A 94 6.58 -17.43 -6.47
CA ARG A 94 6.05 -17.90 -5.18
C ARG A 94 5.11 -19.08 -5.33
N ASN A 95 4.25 -19.05 -6.33
CA ASN A 95 3.30 -20.13 -6.59
C ASN A 95 4.01 -21.42 -7.02
N GLN A 96 5.06 -21.31 -7.84
CA GLN A 96 5.93 -22.44 -8.21
C GLN A 96 6.58 -23.06 -6.96
N ALA A 97 7.21 -22.24 -6.11
CA ALA A 97 7.84 -22.73 -4.87
C ALA A 97 6.83 -23.39 -3.92
N LEU A 98 5.60 -22.86 -3.83
CA LEU A 98 4.53 -23.47 -3.05
C LEU A 98 4.06 -24.81 -3.62
N ALA A 99 3.96 -24.92 -4.95
CA ALA A 99 3.60 -26.18 -5.61
C ALA A 99 4.67 -27.25 -5.38
N GLU A 100 5.95 -26.92 -5.55
CA GLU A 100 7.07 -27.84 -5.26
C GLU A 100 7.08 -28.30 -3.80
N ALA A 101 6.83 -27.38 -2.86
CA ALA A 101 6.79 -27.71 -1.44
C ALA A 101 5.58 -28.60 -1.10
N TRP A 102 4.44 -28.40 -1.76
CA TRP A 102 3.25 -29.26 -1.60
C TRP A 102 3.50 -30.68 -2.10
N GLU A 103 4.12 -30.84 -3.27
CA GLU A 103 4.49 -32.16 -3.79
C GLU A 103 5.41 -32.92 -2.83
N ARG A 104 6.37 -32.21 -2.21
CA ARG A 104 7.34 -32.83 -1.29
C ARG A 104 6.77 -33.11 0.09
N LEU A 105 5.93 -32.22 0.62
CA LEU A 105 5.51 -32.19 2.03
C LEU A 105 4.02 -31.90 2.17
N SER A 106 3.18 -32.63 1.43
CA SER A 106 1.72 -32.41 1.40
C SER A 106 1.07 -32.44 2.79
N HIS A 107 1.56 -33.26 3.72
CA HIS A 107 1.06 -33.30 5.10
C HIS A 107 1.26 -31.99 5.90
N ARG A 108 2.11 -31.06 5.43
CA ARG A 108 2.35 -29.75 6.06
C ARG A 108 1.41 -28.64 5.55
N PHE A 109 0.57 -28.90 4.56
CA PHE A 109 -0.42 -27.90 4.11
C PHE A 109 -1.85 -28.41 4.24
N PRO A 110 -2.85 -27.52 4.11
CA PRO A 110 -4.26 -27.90 4.12
C PRO A 110 -4.58 -28.90 3.00
N LYS A 111 -5.63 -29.71 3.18
CA LYS A 111 -6.04 -30.77 2.24
C LYS A 111 -6.23 -30.31 0.78
N ASN A 112 -6.56 -29.03 0.58
CA ASN A 112 -6.79 -28.44 -0.75
C ASN A 112 -5.54 -27.79 -1.35
N GLY A 113 -4.36 -28.00 -0.75
CA GLY A 113 -3.09 -27.42 -1.18
C GLY A 113 -2.81 -26.02 -0.63
N PRO A 114 -1.66 -25.42 -1.00
CA PRO A 114 -1.29 -24.08 -0.59
C PRO A 114 -2.24 -23.03 -1.18
N ASN A 115 -2.54 -21.99 -0.39
CA ASN A 115 -3.30 -20.84 -0.88
C ASN A 115 -2.42 -20.02 -1.83
N SER A 116 -2.51 -20.29 -3.13
CA SER A 116 -1.91 -19.44 -4.16
C SER A 116 -2.69 -18.13 -4.17
N GLY A 117 -2.02 -17.05 -3.76
CA GLY A 117 -2.65 -15.75 -3.58
C GLY A 117 -3.25 -15.25 -4.89
N ARG A 118 -4.54 -15.49 -5.12
CA ARG A 118 -5.32 -14.73 -6.09
C ARG A 118 -5.46 -13.33 -5.53
N ILE A 119 -4.59 -12.43 -5.97
CA ILE A 119 -4.84 -11.01 -5.74
C ILE A 119 -6.06 -10.68 -6.60
N LYS A 120 -7.20 -10.44 -5.97
CA LYS A 120 -8.35 -9.82 -6.63
C LYS A 120 -7.82 -8.59 -7.35
N GLU A 121 -8.11 -8.42 -8.63
CA GLU A 121 -7.82 -7.19 -9.36
C GLU A 121 -8.35 -6.00 -8.54
N LEU A 122 -7.47 -5.37 -7.78
CA LEU A 122 -7.73 -4.06 -7.23
C LEU A 122 -7.48 -3.12 -8.40
N TYR A 123 -8.57 -2.75 -9.07
CA TYR A 123 -8.60 -1.60 -9.96
C TYR A 123 -8.08 -0.41 -9.15
N ILE A 124 -6.93 0.11 -9.54
CA ILE A 124 -6.46 1.44 -9.11
C ILE A 124 -7.31 2.46 -9.86
#